data_AF-A0A2S5LTM2-F1
#
_entry.id   AF-A0A2S5LTM2-F1
#
_cell.length_a   1.000
_cell.length_b   1.000
_cell.length_c   1.000
_cell.angle_alpha   90.00
_cell.angle_beta   90.00
_cell.angle_gamma   90.00
#
_symmetry.space_group_name_H-M   'P 1'
#
loop_
_entity.id
_entity.type
_entity.pdbx_description
1 polymer ?
#
loop_
_entity_poly.entity_id
_entity_poly.type
_entity_poly.pdbx_seq_one_letter_code
_entity_poly.pdbx_strand_id
1 'polypeptide(L)'
;QTKIEGPPLGREIFGLDLSFQIPTAVRDATFALFADEYKLPLISPTAAAYVASGLEFVLPLLLVLGLLTRLSAFILLGMTIVIQIFVFPDAWWTVHAYWMAILAVLIARGPGEISLDHLLFRAWSPRRA
;
A
#
# COMPACT_ATOMS: atom_id res chain seq x y z
N GLN A 1 10.05 -10.71 0.34
CA GLN A 1 9.13 -11.75 0.87
C GLN A 1 7.77 -11.11 1.15
N THR A 2 6.68 -11.84 1.00
CA THR A 2 5.34 -11.39 1.43
C THR A 2 5.25 -11.44 2.96
N LYS A 3 4.75 -10.37 3.59
CA LYS A 3 4.62 -10.26 5.06
C LYS A 3 3.43 -11.04 5.65
N ILE A 4 2.59 -11.58 4.77
CA ILE A 4 1.32 -12.25 5.06
C ILE A 4 1.39 -13.74 4.68
N GLU A 5 0.58 -14.54 5.35
CA GLU A 5 0.38 -15.97 5.10
C GLU A 5 -1.06 -16.27 4.74
N GLY A 6 -1.24 -17.24 3.83
CA GLY A 6 -2.54 -17.85 3.53
C GLY A 6 -2.53 -18.62 2.22
N PRO A 7 -3.64 -19.30 1.89
CA PRO A 7 -3.69 -20.20 0.75
C PRO A 7 -3.52 -19.40 -0.56
N PRO A 8 -2.69 -19.89 -1.51
CA PRO A 8 -2.66 -19.33 -2.83
C PRO A 8 -3.98 -19.63 -3.53
N LEU A 9 -4.59 -18.60 -4.10
CA LEU A 9 -5.77 -18.71 -4.94
C LEU A 9 -5.40 -18.23 -6.34
N GLY A 10 -5.65 -19.06 -7.32
CA GLY A 10 -5.42 -18.73 -8.72
C GLY A 10 -5.23 -19.98 -9.55
N ARG A 11 -5.03 -19.77 -10.84
CA ARG A 11 -4.81 -20.83 -11.81
C ARG A 11 -3.86 -20.32 -12.87
N GLU A 12 -3.09 -21.23 -13.44
CA GLU A 12 -2.29 -20.93 -14.61
C GLU A 12 -3.21 -20.75 -15.82
N ILE A 13 -3.07 -19.62 -16.52
CA ILE A 13 -3.84 -19.33 -17.73
C ILE A 13 -2.85 -18.97 -18.84
N PHE A 14 -2.81 -19.76 -19.93
CA PHE A 14 -1.90 -19.55 -21.07
C PHE A 14 -0.41 -19.44 -20.68
N GLY A 15 0.06 -20.20 -19.68
CA GLY A 15 1.44 -20.14 -19.19
C GLY A 15 1.74 -18.94 -18.28
N LEU A 16 0.74 -18.13 -17.93
CA LEU A 16 0.84 -17.07 -16.93
C LEU A 16 0.30 -17.59 -15.59
N ASP A 17 1.15 -17.57 -14.57
CA ASP A 17 0.73 -17.82 -13.19
C ASP A 17 -0.02 -16.59 -12.67
N LEU A 18 -1.34 -16.70 -12.54
CA LEU A 18 -2.23 -15.68 -11.98
C LEU A 18 -2.62 -16.03 -10.53
N SER A 19 -1.69 -16.61 -9.78
CA SER A 19 -1.88 -16.90 -8.37
C SER A 19 -1.67 -15.66 -7.49
N PHE A 20 -2.52 -15.51 -6.49
CA PHE A 20 -2.40 -14.51 -5.43
C PHE A 20 -2.63 -15.15 -4.07
N GLN A 21 -1.94 -14.66 -3.04
CA GLN A 21 -2.13 -15.15 -1.68
C GLN A 21 -3.28 -14.42 -0.99
N ILE A 22 -4.16 -15.17 -0.33
CA ILE A 22 -5.21 -14.60 0.52
C ILE A 22 -4.59 -14.26 1.88
N PRO A 23 -4.58 -13.00 2.33
CA PRO A 23 -4.05 -12.65 3.65
C PRO A 23 -4.95 -13.19 4.76
N THR A 24 -4.52 -14.26 5.43
CA THR A 24 -5.22 -14.82 6.60
C THR A 24 -4.52 -14.53 7.92
N ALA A 25 -3.20 -14.39 7.91
CA ALA A 25 -2.38 -14.07 9.07
C ALA A 25 -1.12 -13.28 8.69
N VAL A 26 -0.50 -12.64 9.67
CA VAL A 26 0.85 -12.05 9.54
C VAL A 26 1.86 -13.12 9.94
N ARG A 27 2.94 -13.25 9.18
CA ARG A 27 3.97 -14.28 9.40
C ARG A 27 4.77 -14.00 10.67
N ASP A 28 5.18 -15.05 11.37
CA ASP A 28 6.09 -14.95 12.53
C ASP A 28 7.41 -14.25 12.18
N ALA A 29 7.94 -14.53 10.98
CA ALA A 29 9.13 -13.86 10.46
C ALA A 29 8.94 -12.33 10.32
N THR A 30 7.72 -11.87 10.03
CA THR A 30 7.44 -10.42 9.96
C THR A 30 7.58 -9.78 11.34
N PHE A 31 7.11 -10.43 12.40
CA PHE A 31 7.29 -9.90 13.76
C PHE A 31 8.77 -9.83 14.14
N ALA A 32 9.57 -10.83 13.76
CA ALA A 32 11.02 -10.82 13.95
C ALA A 32 11.69 -9.66 13.18
N LEU A 33 11.32 -9.42 11.92
CA LEU A 33 11.82 -8.28 11.14
C LEU A 33 11.56 -6.94 11.84
N PHE A 34 10.34 -6.74 12.35
CA PHE A 34 10.01 -5.50 13.05
C PHE A 34 10.71 -5.35 14.40
N ALA A 35 11.01 -6.46 15.09
CA ALA A 35 11.67 -6.45 16.39
C ALA A 35 13.20 -6.27 16.27
N ASP A 36 13.81 -6.99 15.34
CA ASP A 36 15.27 -7.15 15.29
C ASP A 36 15.93 -6.25 14.24
N GLU A 37 15.25 -5.99 13.12
CA GLU A 37 15.82 -5.28 11.97
C GLU A 37 15.27 -3.85 11.84
N TYR A 38 13.95 -3.68 11.74
CA TYR A 38 13.35 -2.38 11.44
C TYR A 38 13.30 -1.42 12.63
N LYS A 39 13.12 -1.96 13.85
CA LYS A 39 13.23 -1.21 15.13
C LYS A 39 12.62 0.20 15.12
N LEU A 40 11.34 0.29 14.72
CA LEU A 40 10.65 1.58 14.65
C LEU A 40 10.56 2.24 16.04
N PRO A 41 10.89 3.54 16.17
CA PRO A 41 11.04 4.18 17.49
C PRO A 41 9.70 4.53 18.18
N LEU A 42 8.61 4.66 17.43
CA LEU A 42 7.35 5.21 17.94
C LEU A 42 6.25 4.16 18.20
N ILE A 43 6.44 2.94 17.71
CA ILE A 43 5.38 1.91 17.67
C ILE A 43 5.98 0.58 18.08
N SER A 44 5.23 -0.23 18.84
CA SER A 44 5.72 -1.57 19.21
C SER A 44 5.91 -2.44 17.96
N PRO A 45 6.90 -3.35 17.94
CA PRO A 45 7.15 -4.24 16.80
C PRO A 45 5.90 -5.02 16.37
N THR A 46 5.12 -5.49 17.33
CA THR A 46 3.88 -6.23 17.09
C THR A 46 2.81 -5.37 16.40
N ALA A 47 2.56 -4.15 16.90
CA ALA A 47 1.61 -3.25 16.28
C ALA A 47 2.07 -2.80 14.89
N ALA A 48 3.37 -2.51 14.76
CA ALA A 48 3.98 -2.14 13.48
C ALA A 48 3.84 -3.26 12.43
N ALA A 49 4.08 -4.52 12.81
CA ALA A 49 3.93 -5.66 11.92
C ALA A 49 2.50 -5.81 11.40
N TYR A 50 1.48 -5.68 12.26
CA TYR A 50 0.08 -5.74 11.84
C TYR A 50 -0.31 -4.57 10.94
N VAL A 51 -0.01 -3.34 11.37
CA VAL A 51 -0.39 -2.13 10.62
C VAL A 51 0.30 -2.10 9.27
N ALA A 52 1.62 -2.32 9.22
CA ALA A 52 2.37 -2.29 7.97
C ALA A 52 1.90 -3.38 7.00
N SER A 53 1.69 -4.61 7.48
CA SER A 53 1.22 -5.72 6.64
C SER A 53 -0.19 -5.47 6.10
N GLY A 54 -1.09 -4.90 6.92
CA GLY A 54 -2.44 -4.53 6.49
C GLY A 54 -2.43 -3.42 5.45
N LEU A 55 -1.70 -2.34 5.70
CA LEU A 55 -1.64 -1.19 4.79
C LEU A 55 -0.94 -1.53 3.46
N GLU A 56 0.11 -2.37 3.49
CA GLU A 56 0.82 -2.83 2.29
C GLU A 56 -0.09 -3.58 1.32
N PHE A 57 -1.15 -4.24 1.82
CA PHE A 57 -2.11 -4.93 0.97
C PHE A 57 -3.30 -4.04 0.61
N VAL A 58 -3.91 -3.38 1.60
CA VAL A 58 -5.16 -2.64 1.42
C VAL A 58 -4.96 -1.38 0.58
N LEU A 59 -3.91 -0.59 0.84
CA LEU A 59 -3.76 0.70 0.17
C LEU A 59 -3.49 0.57 -1.33
N PRO A 60 -2.58 -0.31 -1.81
CA PRO A 60 -2.39 -0.51 -3.24
C PRO A 60 -3.65 -1.03 -3.92
N LEU A 61 -4.41 -1.91 -3.27
CA LEU A 61 -5.68 -2.40 -3.80
C LEU A 61 -6.69 -1.27 -3.98
N LEU A 62 -6.88 -0.43 -2.95
CA LEU A 62 -7.75 0.75 -3.03
C LEU A 62 -7.31 1.69 -4.16
N LEU A 63 -6.00 1.90 -4.30
CA LEU A 63 -5.43 2.81 -5.29
C LEU A 63 -5.60 2.29 -6.73
N VAL A 64 -5.45 0.98 -6.96
CA VAL A 64 -5.75 0.33 -8.26
C VAL A 64 -7.23 0.43 -8.61
N LEU A 65 -8.12 0.24 -7.64
CA LEU A 65 -9.56 0.43 -7.83
C LEU A 65 -9.94 1.91 -8.00
N GLY A 66 -9.02 2.84 -7.69
CA GLY A 66 -9.30 4.27 -7.68
C GLY A 66 -10.32 4.65 -6.60
N LEU A 67 -10.29 3.98 -5.44
CA LEU A 67 -11.12 4.28 -4.29
C LEU A 67 -10.32 5.02 -3.20
N LEU A 68 -10.85 6.13 -2.73
CA LEU A 68 -10.21 7.07 -1.80
C LEU A 68 -8.78 7.41 -2.24
N THR A 69 -8.56 7.63 -3.54
CA THR A 69 -7.25 7.64 -4.18
C THR A 69 -6.27 8.62 -3.54
N ARG A 70 -6.73 9.84 -3.21
CA ARG A 70 -5.89 10.85 -2.54
C ARG A 70 -5.48 10.41 -1.13
N LEU A 71 -6.41 9.81 -0.37
CA LEU A 71 -6.15 9.31 0.97
C LEU A 71 -5.20 8.10 0.93
N SER A 72 -5.46 7.14 0.05
CA SER A 72 -4.62 5.96 -0.15
C SER A 72 -3.20 6.36 -0.54
N ALA A 73 -3.04 7.30 -1.47
CA ALA A 73 -1.74 7.82 -1.88
C ALA A 73 -1.03 8.58 -0.74
N PHE A 74 -1.76 9.34 0.07
CA PHE A 74 -1.20 10.06 1.21
C PHE A 74 -0.68 9.11 2.30
N ILE A 75 -1.42 8.06 2.64
CA ILE A 75 -0.99 7.07 3.64
C ILE A 75 0.22 6.29 3.11
N LEU A 76 0.22 5.88 1.84
CA LEU A 76 1.39 5.24 1.20
C LEU A 76 2.62 6.15 1.18
N LEU A 77 2.44 7.45 0.96
CA LEU A 77 3.53 8.42 1.04
C LEU A 77 4.09 8.49 2.47
N GLY A 78 3.22 8.54 3.48
CA GLY A 78 3.61 8.48 4.88
C GLY A 78 4.41 7.22 5.22
N MET A 79 3.95 6.05 4.77
CA MET A 79 4.70 4.79 4.93
C MET A 79 6.06 4.85 4.25
N THR A 80 6.13 5.37 3.03
CA THR A 80 7.39 5.51 2.28
C THR A 80 8.38 6.40 3.03
N ILE A 81 7.91 7.50 3.63
CA ILE A 81 8.74 8.39 4.46
C ILE A 81 9.24 7.67 5.72
N VAL A 82 8.37 6.93 6.43
CA VAL A 82 8.76 6.15 7.62
C VAL A 82 9.83 5.12 7.25
N ILE A 83 9.65 4.38 6.15
CA ILE A 83 10.62 3.38 5.68
C ILE A 83 11.94 4.05 5.30
N GLN A 84 11.91 5.16 4.57
CA GLN A 84 13.10 5.91 4.18
C GLN A 84 13.88 6.45 5.37
N ILE A 85 13.20 6.92 6.42
CA ILE A 85 13.90 7.53 7.56
C ILE A 85 14.42 6.45 8.53
N PHE A 86 13.62 5.42 8.81
CA PHE A 86 13.89 4.51 9.92
C PHE A 86 14.37 3.12 9.51
N VAL A 87 14.11 2.69 8.27
CA VAL A 87 14.33 1.29 7.85
C VAL A 87 15.43 1.17 6.80
N PHE A 88 15.28 1.86 5.66
CA PHE A 88 16.21 1.78 4.54
C PHE A 88 16.64 3.17 4.06
N PRO A 89 17.51 3.88 4.82
CA PRO A 89 17.95 5.24 4.48
C PRO A 89 18.75 5.32 3.18
N ASP A 90 19.49 4.27 2.83
CA ASP A 90 20.32 4.26 1.63
C ASP A 90 19.53 3.99 0.33
N ALA A 91 18.23 3.69 0.44
CA ALA A 91 17.37 3.33 -0.69
C ALA A 91 16.65 4.54 -1.35
N TRP A 92 17.09 5.77 -1.06
CA TRP A 92 16.45 6.99 -1.56
C TRP A 92 16.36 7.02 -3.08
N TRP A 93 17.50 6.95 -3.77
CA TRP A 93 17.56 7.07 -5.23
C TRP A 93 17.18 5.79 -5.98
N THR A 94 17.27 4.64 -5.32
CA THR A 94 16.96 3.36 -5.94
C THR A 94 15.47 3.06 -5.93
N VAL A 95 14.75 3.49 -4.88
CA VAL A 95 13.34 3.12 -4.69
C VAL A 95 12.47 4.29 -4.22
N HIS A 96 12.78 4.92 -3.10
CA HIS A 96 11.80 5.77 -2.41
C HIS A 96 11.48 7.08 -3.16
N ALA A 97 12.46 7.71 -3.78
CA ALA A 97 12.25 8.96 -4.53
C ALA A 97 11.22 8.78 -5.66
N TYR A 98 11.26 7.65 -6.38
CA TYR A 98 10.31 7.36 -7.46
C TYR A 98 8.88 7.18 -6.93
N TRP A 99 8.71 6.38 -5.88
CA TRP A 99 7.41 6.18 -5.27
C TRP A 99 6.84 7.47 -4.70
N MET A 100 7.66 8.26 -3.99
CA MET A 100 7.23 9.56 -3.46
C MET A 100 6.77 10.50 -4.57
N ALA A 101 7.48 10.56 -5.70
CA ALA A 101 7.11 11.40 -6.83
C ALA A 101 5.76 10.96 -7.45
N ILE A 102 5.57 9.66 -7.69
CA ILE A 102 4.33 9.11 -8.26
C ILE A 102 3.14 9.38 -7.31
N LEU A 103 3.33 9.11 -6.02
CA LEU A 103 2.30 9.33 -5.01
C LEU A 103 1.96 10.83 -4.87
N ALA A 104 2.96 11.72 -4.94
CA ALA A 104 2.74 13.16 -4.92
C ALA A 104 1.88 13.63 -6.12
N VAL A 105 2.10 13.06 -7.31
CA VAL A 105 1.26 13.35 -8.48
C VAL A 105 -0.19 12.91 -8.24
N LEU A 106 -0.41 11.72 -7.69
CA LEU A 106 -1.76 11.23 -7.36
C LEU A 106 -2.44 12.08 -6.28
N ILE A 107 -1.69 12.53 -5.28
CA ILE A 107 -2.20 13.43 -4.24
C ILE A 107 -2.57 14.78 -4.85
N ALA A 108 -1.77 15.33 -5.75
CA ALA A 108 -2.01 16.64 -6.37
C ALA A 108 -3.18 16.60 -7.37
N ARG A 109 -3.10 15.68 -8.34
CA ARG A 109 -4.08 15.58 -9.44
C ARG A 109 -5.36 14.86 -9.03
N GLY A 110 -5.29 13.92 -8.10
CA GLY A 110 -6.42 13.10 -7.69
C GLY A 110 -6.69 11.92 -8.62
N PRO A 111 -7.83 11.24 -8.44
CA PRO A 111 -8.21 10.06 -9.22
C PRO A 111 -8.50 10.37 -10.69
N GLY A 112 -8.31 9.39 -11.57
CA GLY A 112 -8.67 9.46 -12.99
C GLY A 112 -10.17 9.24 -13.25
N GLU A 113 -10.63 9.47 -14.48
CA GLU A 113 -12.06 9.43 -14.85
C GLU A 113 -12.71 8.03 -14.74
N ILE A 114 -11.91 6.97 -14.75
CA ILE A 114 -12.37 5.56 -14.67
C ILE A 114 -12.38 5.05 -13.21
N SER A 115 -11.99 5.89 -12.25
CA SER A 115 -11.90 5.52 -10.82
C SER A 115 -13.27 5.25 -10.18
N LEU A 116 -13.29 4.38 -9.16
CA LEU A 116 -14.47 4.22 -8.30
C LEU A 116 -14.83 5.54 -7.60
N ASP A 117 -13.86 6.36 -7.23
CA ASP A 117 -14.09 7.70 -6.69
C ASP A 117 -14.95 8.55 -7.63
N HIS A 118 -14.67 8.53 -8.93
CA HIS A 118 -15.48 9.28 -9.90
C HIS A 118 -16.89 8.72 -10.00
N LEU A 119 -17.06 7.39 -10.01
CA LEU A 119 -18.39 6.77 -10.06
C LEU A 119 -19.23 7.07 -8.80
N LEU A 120 -18.61 7.05 -7.63
CA LEU A 120 -19.28 7.24 -6.34
C LEU A 120 -19.57 8.72 -6.05
N PHE A 121 -18.63 9.62 -6.33
CA PHE A 121 -18.73 11.03 -5.94
C PHE A 121 -19.26 11.95 -7.06
N ARG A 122 -19.27 11.54 -8.33
CA ARG A 122 -19.89 12.33 -9.42
C ARG A 122 -21.41 12.32 -9.38
N ALA A 123 -22.03 11.29 -8.80
CA ALA A 123 -23.47 11.26 -8.55
C ALA A 123 -23.92 12.36 -7.55
N TRP A 124 -22.98 13.01 -6.86
CA TRP A 124 -23.22 14.08 -5.89
C TRP A 124 -22.72 15.45 -6.34
N SER A 125 -22.71 15.71 -7.66
CA SER A 125 -22.65 17.09 -8.17
C SER A 125 -24.07 17.51 -8.57
N PRO A 126 -24.75 18.37 -7.77
CA PRO A 126 -25.91 19.08 -8.29
C PRO A 126 -25.41 19.83 -9.51
N ARG A 127 -25.97 19.50 -10.68
CA ARG A 127 -25.75 20.26 -11.91
C ARG A 127 -25.92 21.74 -11.56
N ARG A 128 -24.84 22.52 -11.61
CA ARG A 128 -24.98 23.97 -11.56
C ARG A 128 -25.78 24.36 -12.81
N ALA A 129 -26.94 24.95 -12.55
CA ALA A 129 -27.88 25.49 -13.52
C ALA A 129 -27.24 26.56 -14.40
#